data_AF-A0A352WNT7-F1
#
_entry.id   AF-A0A352WNT7-F1
#
_cell.length_a   1.000
_cell.length_b   1.000
_cell.length_c   1.000
_cell.angle_alpha   90.00
_cell.angle_beta   90.00
_cell.angle_gamma   90.00
#
_symmetry.space_group_name_H-M   'P 1'
#
loop_
_entity.id
_entity.type
_entity.pdbx_description
1 polymer ?
#
loop_
_entity_poly.entity_id
_entity_poly.type
_entity_poly.pdbx_seq_one_letter_code
_entity_poly.pdbx_strand_id
1 'polypeptide(L)'
;MKRFTKALLLPATLFLSCTVFAQTAEGDWDRATRYWNHQKYNAAQHHYDAWLAVNPDAANSEVALARYRSTACAIQLQHQDASTRVQAFETAFPEHPLVRQARWDFANYLYRKRDWNDAAAAFDSLNTLRMTADQKLEMQFKRGHALFEMERYDDARLDLFAVMEAGEAAGAFEKPARYYFSHISYLKGQPQVALEGFESLNDDPKLKLVVPIYVAQLLHETEQYDRLIDYAPVVFADGIELSKSQRADISRLVGDALYRRQNFNDALPYLEEAYHATRGMGRTRDFAYQMGYTYFQAQEHLKALTCFALVVREADEMAQLAHYHTAACYLALEEKEKAKLG
;
A
#
# COMPACT_ATOMS: atom_id res chain seq x y z
N MET A 1 -108.14 -6.66 2.24
CA MET A 1 -107.95 -5.58 1.23
C MET A 1 -106.53 -5.68 0.70
N LYS A 2 -106.35 -6.05 -0.58
CA LYS A 2 -105.69 -5.24 -1.63
C LYS A 2 -104.26 -4.79 -1.23
N ARG A 3 -103.16 -5.25 -1.83
CA ARG A 3 -102.85 -5.35 -3.28
C ARG A 3 -101.57 -6.18 -3.53
N PHE A 4 -101.60 -6.91 -4.63
CA PHE A 4 -100.44 -7.40 -5.38
C PHE A 4 -99.59 -6.22 -5.88
N THR A 5 -98.27 -6.31 -5.78
CA THR A 5 -97.33 -5.53 -6.61
C THR A 5 -96.18 -6.41 -7.06
N LYS A 6 -96.03 -6.46 -8.38
CA LYS A 6 -95.10 -7.28 -9.17
C LYS A 6 -93.66 -6.84 -8.94
N ALA A 7 -92.76 -7.82 -8.87
CA ALA A 7 -91.33 -7.63 -9.04
C ALA A 7 -91.03 -7.16 -10.48
N LEU A 8 -90.25 -6.08 -10.60
CA LEU A 8 -89.67 -5.62 -11.86
C LEU A 8 -88.17 -5.49 -11.64
N LEU A 9 -87.41 -6.43 -12.22
CA LEU A 9 -85.96 -6.38 -12.33
C LEU A 9 -85.57 -5.34 -13.39
N LEU A 10 -84.76 -4.37 -12.99
CA LEU A 10 -84.12 -3.40 -13.88
C LEU A 10 -82.60 -3.48 -13.64
N PRO A 11 -81.77 -3.68 -14.67
CA PRO A 11 -80.33 -3.72 -14.51
C PRO A 11 -79.82 -2.28 -14.49
N ALA A 12 -79.32 -1.82 -13.34
CA ALA A 12 -78.60 -0.55 -13.24
C ALA A 12 -77.10 -0.83 -13.36
N THR A 13 -76.55 -0.34 -14.47
CA THR A 13 -75.16 -0.39 -14.90
C THR A 13 -74.21 0.24 -13.90
N LEU A 14 -73.18 -0.50 -13.51
CA LEU A 14 -72.01 0.03 -12.80
C LEU A 14 -71.22 0.92 -13.78
N PHE A 15 -71.28 2.24 -13.61
CA PHE A 15 -70.28 3.13 -14.19
C PHE A 15 -68.99 2.98 -13.38
N LEU A 16 -68.09 2.10 -13.85
CA LEU A 16 -66.70 2.12 -13.43
C LEU A 16 -66.06 3.35 -14.09
N SER A 17 -66.04 4.49 -13.39
CA SER A 17 -65.20 5.62 -13.78
C SER A 17 -63.75 5.20 -13.55
N CYS A 18 -63.16 4.55 -14.55
CA CYS A 18 -61.72 4.36 -14.64
C CYS A 18 -61.12 5.75 -14.86
N THR A 19 -60.76 6.44 -13.79
CA THR A 19 -59.83 7.56 -13.86
C THR A 19 -58.51 6.97 -14.31
N VAL A 20 -58.32 6.91 -15.63
CA VAL A 20 -57.00 6.78 -16.23
C VAL A 20 -56.23 7.99 -15.74
N PHE A 21 -55.45 7.82 -14.68
CA PHE A 21 -54.29 8.67 -14.49
C PHE A 21 -53.48 8.50 -15.77
N ALA A 22 -53.49 9.53 -16.61
CA ALA A 22 -52.55 9.62 -17.71
C ALA A 22 -51.15 9.60 -17.07
N GLN A 23 -50.52 8.42 -17.03
CA GLN A 23 -49.07 8.34 -16.97
C GLN A 23 -48.61 9.02 -18.25
N THR A 24 -48.29 10.32 -18.17
CA THR A 24 -47.47 10.97 -19.18
C THR A 24 -46.25 10.09 -19.38
N ALA A 25 -46.07 9.55 -20.58
CA ALA A 25 -44.90 8.74 -20.91
C ALA A 25 -43.67 9.57 -20.53
N GLU A 26 -42.98 9.14 -19.48
CA GLU A 26 -41.85 9.85 -18.91
C GLU A 26 -40.75 9.98 -19.98
N GLY A 27 -40.30 11.21 -20.23
CA GLY A 27 -39.30 11.49 -21.26
C GLY A 27 -37.96 10.84 -20.93
N ASP A 28 -37.08 10.69 -21.94
CA ASP A 28 -35.76 10.08 -21.74
C ASP A 28 -34.94 10.80 -20.67
N TRP A 29 -35.06 12.13 -20.56
CA TRP A 29 -34.40 12.91 -19.51
C TRP A 29 -34.81 12.49 -18.10
N ASP A 30 -36.11 12.38 -17.85
CA ASP A 30 -36.66 12.05 -16.53
C ASP A 30 -36.30 10.62 -16.14
N ARG A 31 -36.38 9.68 -17.10
CA ARG A 31 -35.92 8.30 -16.93
C ARG A 31 -34.43 8.24 -16.62
N ALA A 32 -33.59 8.93 -17.40
CA ALA A 32 -32.15 8.98 -17.21
C ALA A 32 -31.78 9.55 -15.84
N THR A 33 -32.42 10.64 -15.43
CA THR A 33 -32.20 11.30 -14.14
C THR A 33 -32.63 10.40 -12.98
N ARG A 34 -33.78 9.73 -13.08
CA ARG A 34 -34.20 8.75 -12.08
C ARG A 34 -33.19 7.61 -11.96
N TYR A 35 -32.78 7.02 -13.08
CA TYR A 35 -31.82 5.91 -13.07
C TYR A 35 -30.46 6.33 -12.52
N TRP A 36 -29.99 7.53 -12.88
CA TRP A 36 -28.78 8.13 -12.33
C TRP A 36 -28.85 8.26 -10.80
N ASN A 37 -29.95 8.83 -10.28
CA ASN A 37 -30.14 9.01 -8.84
C ASN A 37 -30.20 7.66 -8.08
N HIS A 38 -30.63 6.59 -8.76
CA HIS A 38 -30.64 5.23 -8.21
C HIS A 38 -29.39 4.43 -8.59
N GLN A 39 -28.34 5.07 -9.12
CA GLN A 39 -27.08 4.46 -9.53
C GLN A 39 -27.22 3.30 -10.53
N LYS A 40 -28.32 3.28 -11.30
CA LYS A 40 -28.53 2.30 -12.38
C LYS A 40 -27.83 2.79 -13.65
N TYR A 41 -26.49 2.79 -13.62
CA TYR A 41 -25.65 3.48 -14.61
C TYR A 41 -25.89 3.02 -16.05
N ASN A 42 -26.12 1.73 -16.31
CA ASN A 42 -26.37 1.22 -17.67
C ASN A 42 -27.66 1.84 -18.25
N ALA A 43 -28.77 1.76 -17.51
CA ALA A 43 -30.04 2.36 -17.91
C ALA A 43 -29.95 3.89 -18.00
N ALA A 44 -29.26 4.53 -17.06
CA ALA A 44 -29.05 5.99 -17.07
C ALA A 44 -28.28 6.42 -18.33
N GLN A 45 -27.18 5.75 -18.66
CA GLN A 45 -26.37 6.04 -19.83
C GLN A 45 -27.19 5.89 -21.12
N HIS A 46 -27.90 4.77 -21.27
CA HIS A 46 -28.75 4.52 -22.43
C HIS A 46 -29.74 5.66 -22.67
N HIS A 47 -30.45 6.11 -21.63
CA HIS A 47 -31.43 7.18 -21.76
C HIS A 47 -30.81 8.57 -21.95
N TYR A 48 -29.64 8.86 -21.35
CA TYR A 48 -28.92 10.12 -21.66
C TYR A 48 -28.43 10.14 -23.11
N ASP A 49 -27.88 9.04 -23.61
CA ASP A 49 -27.41 8.93 -25.00
C ASP A 49 -28.58 9.05 -25.98
N ALA A 50 -29.72 8.40 -25.70
CA ALA A 50 -30.94 8.55 -26.49
C ALA A 50 -31.48 9.98 -26.49
N TRP A 51 -31.50 10.64 -25.33
CA TRP A 51 -31.93 12.04 -25.22
C TRP A 51 -30.99 12.98 -26.01
N LEU A 52 -29.68 12.79 -25.92
CA LEU A 52 -28.68 13.58 -26.66
C LEU A 52 -28.82 13.43 -28.18
N ALA A 53 -29.20 12.25 -28.67
CA ALA A 53 -29.35 11.98 -30.11
C ALA A 53 -30.52 12.74 -30.75
N VAL A 54 -31.60 12.99 -29.99
CA VAL A 54 -32.82 13.65 -30.50
C VAL A 54 -32.95 15.10 -30.07
N ASN A 55 -32.07 15.60 -29.19
CA ASN A 55 -32.07 16.99 -28.72
C ASN A 55 -30.70 17.70 -28.95
N PRO A 56 -30.18 17.76 -30.19
CA PRO A 56 -28.88 18.40 -30.46
C PRO A 56 -28.90 19.92 -30.21
N ASP A 57 -30.07 20.56 -30.33
CA ASP A 57 -30.26 22.02 -30.20
C ASP A 57 -30.80 22.43 -28.81
N ALA A 58 -30.83 21.52 -27.84
CA ALA A 58 -31.21 21.84 -26.47
C ALA A 58 -30.26 22.87 -25.83
N ALA A 59 -30.66 23.43 -24.69
CA ALA A 59 -29.82 24.40 -24.00
C ALA A 59 -28.44 23.81 -23.69
N ASN A 60 -27.37 24.57 -23.96
CA ASN A 60 -25.99 24.10 -23.77
C ASN A 60 -25.74 23.51 -22.37
N SER A 61 -26.37 24.05 -21.33
CA SER A 61 -26.28 23.52 -19.96
C SER A 61 -26.88 22.13 -19.79
N GLU A 62 -27.99 21.84 -20.47
CA GLU A 62 -28.66 20.53 -20.43
C GLU A 62 -27.86 19.49 -21.21
N VAL A 63 -27.37 19.86 -22.39
CA VAL A 63 -26.48 19.02 -23.20
C VAL A 63 -25.19 18.70 -22.43
N ALA A 64 -24.57 19.71 -21.80
CA ALA A 64 -23.37 19.50 -20.98
C ALA A 64 -23.64 18.55 -19.80
N LEU A 65 -24.77 18.70 -19.12
CA LEU A 65 -25.14 17.84 -18.00
C LEU A 65 -25.40 16.40 -18.44
N ALA A 66 -26.15 16.19 -19.54
CA ALA A 66 -26.40 14.86 -20.09
C ALA A 66 -25.11 14.18 -20.56
N ARG A 67 -24.22 14.91 -21.27
CA ARG A 67 -22.92 14.38 -21.70
C ARG A 67 -22.04 14.02 -20.52
N TYR A 68 -21.96 14.87 -19.50
CA TYR A 68 -21.23 14.57 -18.28
C TYR A 68 -21.75 13.30 -17.62
N ARG A 69 -23.08 13.20 -17.39
CA ARG A 69 -23.67 12.03 -16.71
C ARG A 69 -23.52 10.75 -17.52
N SER A 70 -23.70 10.79 -18.85
CA SER A 70 -23.43 9.66 -19.73
C SER A 70 -21.95 9.21 -19.64
N THR A 71 -21.01 10.17 -19.68
CA THR A 71 -19.58 9.91 -19.53
C THR A 71 -19.26 9.31 -18.17
N ALA A 72 -19.81 9.88 -17.10
CA ALA A 72 -19.63 9.37 -15.74
C ALA A 72 -20.20 7.96 -15.59
N CYS A 73 -21.36 7.64 -16.19
CA CYS A 73 -21.86 6.27 -16.24
C CYS A 73 -20.86 5.32 -16.91
N ALA A 74 -20.30 5.70 -18.06
CA ALA A 74 -19.30 4.88 -18.77
C ALA A 74 -18.05 4.63 -17.92
N ILE A 75 -17.60 5.65 -17.17
CA ILE A 75 -16.48 5.54 -16.21
C ILE A 75 -16.84 4.56 -15.07
N GLN A 76 -18.03 4.67 -14.48
CA GLN A 76 -18.47 3.78 -13.40
C GLN A 76 -18.63 2.33 -13.87
N LEU A 77 -19.09 2.14 -15.11
CA LEU A 77 -19.26 0.84 -15.74
C LEU A 77 -17.95 0.29 -16.35
N GLN A 78 -16.84 1.05 -16.28
CA GLN A 78 -15.53 0.66 -16.82
C GLN A 78 -15.58 0.34 -18.32
N HIS A 79 -16.40 1.05 -19.08
CA HIS A 79 -16.49 0.83 -20.52
C HIS A 79 -15.19 1.21 -21.24
N GLN A 80 -14.87 0.48 -22.31
CA GLN A 80 -13.69 0.74 -23.14
C GLN A 80 -13.73 2.13 -23.82
N ASP A 81 -14.94 2.66 -24.05
CA ASP A 81 -15.15 3.97 -24.69
C ASP A 81 -15.11 5.15 -23.69
N ALA A 82 -14.86 4.91 -22.40
CA ALA A 82 -14.85 5.96 -21.37
C ALA A 82 -13.86 7.09 -21.70
N SER A 83 -12.64 6.75 -22.15
CA SER A 83 -11.63 7.74 -22.56
C SER A 83 -12.12 8.61 -23.72
N THR A 84 -12.71 7.98 -24.75
CA THR A 84 -13.26 8.68 -25.91
C THR A 84 -14.41 9.61 -25.52
N ARG A 85 -15.28 9.20 -24.58
CA ARG A 85 -16.38 10.03 -24.08
C ARG A 85 -15.87 11.25 -23.32
N VAL A 86 -14.84 11.08 -22.49
CA VAL A 86 -14.19 12.20 -21.79
C VAL A 86 -13.61 13.20 -22.78
N GLN A 87 -12.84 12.74 -23.77
CA GLN A 87 -12.25 13.60 -24.81
C GLN A 87 -13.32 14.31 -25.66
N ALA A 88 -14.40 13.61 -26.03
CA ALA A 88 -15.50 14.19 -26.78
C ALA A 88 -16.24 15.26 -25.97
N PHE A 89 -16.39 15.05 -24.66
CA PHE A 89 -17.01 16.03 -23.77
C PHE A 89 -16.12 17.27 -23.60
N GLU A 90 -14.82 17.07 -23.40
CA GLU A 90 -13.81 18.14 -23.32
C GLU A 90 -13.78 19.01 -24.57
N THR A 91 -13.79 18.39 -25.75
CA THR A 91 -13.73 19.10 -27.04
C THR A 91 -14.96 19.97 -27.23
N ALA A 92 -16.13 19.50 -26.80
CA ALA A 92 -17.39 20.22 -26.96
C ALA A 92 -17.63 21.31 -25.90
N PHE A 93 -17.09 21.14 -24.69
CA PHE A 93 -17.35 22.02 -23.54
C PHE A 93 -16.08 22.40 -22.75
N PRO A 94 -15.02 22.92 -23.39
CA PRO A 94 -13.66 22.99 -22.81
C PRO A 94 -13.57 23.75 -21.48
N GLU A 95 -14.35 24.82 -21.32
CA GLU A 95 -14.34 25.67 -20.11
C GLU A 95 -15.41 25.28 -19.08
N HIS A 96 -16.24 24.27 -19.36
CA HIS A 96 -17.39 23.94 -18.52
C HIS A 96 -16.94 23.26 -17.20
N PRO A 97 -17.50 23.63 -16.03
CA PRO A 97 -17.12 23.03 -14.75
C PRO A 97 -17.23 21.50 -14.69
N LEU A 98 -18.23 20.93 -15.36
CA LEU A 98 -18.42 19.46 -15.41
C LEU A 98 -17.32 18.74 -16.20
N VAL A 99 -16.61 19.42 -17.11
CA VAL A 99 -15.44 18.82 -17.77
C VAL A 99 -14.31 18.56 -16.77
N ARG A 100 -14.09 19.51 -15.84
CA ARG A 100 -13.13 19.29 -14.75
C ARG A 100 -13.53 18.11 -13.87
N GLN A 101 -14.82 17.96 -13.59
CA GLN A 101 -15.33 16.80 -12.86
C GLN A 101 -15.14 15.50 -13.65
N ALA A 102 -15.41 15.49 -14.96
CA ALA A 102 -15.17 14.31 -15.80
C ALA A 102 -13.69 13.88 -15.82
N ARG A 103 -12.76 14.84 -15.93
CA ARG A 103 -11.31 14.58 -15.83
C ARG A 103 -10.92 13.98 -14.50
N TRP A 104 -11.43 14.56 -13.41
CA TRP A 104 -11.23 14.05 -12.06
C TRP A 104 -11.73 12.61 -11.90
N ASP A 105 -12.96 12.34 -12.34
CA ASP A 105 -13.60 11.02 -12.27
C ASP A 105 -12.81 10.00 -13.09
N PHE A 106 -12.29 10.40 -14.27
CA PHE A 106 -11.50 9.55 -15.16
C PHE A 106 -10.11 9.24 -14.60
N ALA A 107 -9.38 10.22 -14.08
CA ALA A 107 -8.09 10.00 -13.41
C ALA A 107 -8.21 9.03 -12.24
N ASN A 108 -9.27 9.20 -11.44
CA ASN A 108 -9.59 8.29 -10.34
C ASN A 108 -9.96 6.88 -10.80
N TYR A 109 -10.62 6.75 -11.95
CA TYR A 109 -10.89 5.45 -12.56
C TYR A 109 -9.62 4.74 -13.00
N LEU A 110 -8.72 5.43 -13.71
CA LEU A 110 -7.42 4.89 -14.12
C LEU A 110 -6.61 4.42 -12.91
N TYR A 111 -6.60 5.21 -11.84
CA TYR A 111 -5.96 4.85 -10.57
C TYR A 111 -6.56 3.58 -9.95
N ARG A 112 -7.90 3.46 -9.88
CA ARG A 112 -8.56 2.23 -9.38
C ARG A 112 -8.26 1.00 -10.23
N LYS A 113 -8.09 1.18 -11.53
CA LYS A 113 -7.71 0.12 -12.49
C LYS A 113 -6.22 -0.26 -12.40
N ARG A 114 -5.41 0.52 -11.67
CA ARG A 114 -3.96 0.37 -11.57
C ARG A 114 -3.21 0.64 -12.88
N ASP A 115 -3.82 1.43 -13.76
CA ASP A 115 -3.14 1.93 -14.97
C ASP A 115 -2.23 3.10 -14.56
N TRP A 116 -1.14 2.81 -13.83
CA TRP A 116 -0.36 3.81 -13.09
C TRP A 116 0.17 4.95 -13.96
N ASN A 117 0.68 4.62 -15.16
CA ASN A 117 1.19 5.62 -16.10
C ASN A 117 0.10 6.60 -16.54
N ASP A 118 -1.04 6.07 -16.98
CA ASP A 118 -2.14 6.89 -17.49
C ASP A 118 -2.83 7.66 -16.35
N ALA A 119 -2.92 7.06 -15.16
CA ALA A 119 -3.44 7.73 -13.97
C ALA A 119 -2.57 8.92 -13.58
N ALA A 120 -1.24 8.76 -13.53
CA ALA A 120 -0.31 9.85 -13.22
C ALA A 120 -0.42 10.98 -14.25
N ALA A 121 -0.43 10.65 -15.56
CA ALA A 121 -0.61 11.63 -16.63
C ALA A 121 -1.96 12.35 -16.56
N ALA A 122 -3.04 11.62 -16.21
CA ALA A 122 -4.36 12.22 -16.05
C ALA A 122 -4.39 13.19 -14.85
N PHE A 123 -3.78 12.83 -13.71
CA PHE A 123 -3.65 13.75 -12.57
C PHE A 123 -2.78 14.97 -12.90
N ASP A 124 -1.69 14.81 -13.65
CA ASP A 124 -0.84 15.92 -14.11
C ASP A 124 -1.59 16.94 -14.98
N SER A 125 -2.58 16.47 -15.75
CA SER A 125 -3.39 17.33 -16.63
C SER A 125 -4.43 18.19 -15.89
N LEU A 126 -4.65 17.96 -14.59
CA LEU A 126 -5.66 18.67 -13.82
C LEU A 126 -5.22 20.10 -13.47
N ASN A 127 -6.14 21.05 -13.59
CA ASN A 127 -5.89 22.43 -13.19
C ASN A 127 -6.03 22.60 -11.67
N THR A 128 -4.90 22.54 -10.97
CA THR A 128 -4.81 22.64 -9.50
C THR A 128 -5.30 23.98 -8.94
N LEU A 129 -5.33 25.06 -9.72
CA LEU A 129 -5.81 26.38 -9.25
C LEU A 129 -7.30 26.39 -8.92
N ARG A 130 -8.06 25.43 -9.46
CA ARG A 130 -9.52 25.31 -9.28
C ARG A 130 -9.90 24.18 -8.32
N MET A 131 -8.93 23.53 -7.68
CA MET A 131 -9.14 22.42 -6.76
C MET A 131 -9.20 22.91 -5.31
N THR A 132 -10.06 22.27 -4.52
CA THR A 132 -10.07 22.42 -3.05
C THR A 132 -8.77 21.88 -2.44
N ALA A 133 -8.48 22.22 -1.18
CA ALA A 133 -7.31 21.69 -0.48
C ALA A 133 -7.35 20.15 -0.43
N ASP A 134 -8.50 19.57 -0.06
CA ASP A 134 -8.71 18.13 0.04
C ASP A 134 -8.47 17.42 -1.30
N GLN A 135 -9.01 17.97 -2.40
CA GLN A 135 -8.78 17.41 -3.73
C GLN A 135 -7.31 17.47 -4.14
N LYS A 136 -6.57 18.51 -3.75
CA LYS A 136 -5.13 18.59 -4.04
C LYS A 136 -4.37 17.50 -3.30
N LEU A 137 -4.67 17.30 -2.02
CA LEU A 137 -4.03 16.25 -1.21
C LEU A 137 -4.38 14.85 -1.74
N GLU A 138 -5.63 14.60 -2.11
CA GLU A 138 -6.04 13.34 -2.74
C GLU A 138 -5.32 13.10 -4.07
N MET A 139 -5.22 14.13 -4.91
CA MET A 139 -4.51 14.06 -6.19
C MET A 139 -3.03 13.76 -5.98
N GLN A 140 -2.37 14.51 -5.10
CA GLN A 140 -0.96 14.34 -4.77
C GLN A 140 -0.72 12.93 -4.24
N PHE A 141 -1.55 12.44 -3.31
CA PHE A 141 -1.41 11.09 -2.79
C PHE A 141 -1.50 10.04 -3.92
N LYS A 142 -2.54 10.13 -4.75
CA LYS A 142 -2.79 9.13 -5.81
C LYS A 142 -1.73 9.19 -6.91
N ARG A 143 -1.28 10.39 -7.29
CA ARG A 143 -0.19 10.55 -8.26
C ARG A 143 1.13 10.06 -7.67
N GLY A 144 1.46 10.45 -6.44
CA GLY A 144 2.65 10.01 -5.72
C GLY A 144 2.70 8.49 -5.55
N HIS A 145 1.57 7.87 -5.23
CA HIS A 145 1.45 6.41 -5.17
C HIS A 145 1.62 5.75 -6.55
N ALA A 146 0.97 6.28 -7.59
CA ALA A 146 1.15 5.75 -8.94
C ALA A 146 2.61 5.86 -9.42
N LEU A 147 3.29 6.97 -9.10
CA LEU A 147 4.72 7.16 -9.38
C LEU A 147 5.59 6.18 -8.59
N PHE A 148 5.26 5.91 -7.33
CA PHE A 148 5.93 4.91 -6.50
C PHE A 148 5.84 3.51 -7.12
N GLU A 149 4.66 3.11 -7.57
CA GLU A 149 4.44 1.81 -8.24
C GLU A 149 5.17 1.69 -9.58
N MET A 150 5.53 2.81 -10.20
CA MET A 150 6.37 2.87 -11.40
C MET A 150 7.86 3.05 -11.08
N GLU A 151 8.25 2.93 -9.81
CA GLU A 151 9.62 3.12 -9.31
C GLU A 151 10.20 4.51 -9.59
N ARG A 152 9.35 5.50 -9.89
CA ARG A 152 9.71 6.91 -10.07
C ARG A 152 9.81 7.62 -8.72
N TYR A 153 10.71 7.13 -7.88
CA TYR A 153 10.78 7.49 -6.45
C TYR A 153 11.07 8.97 -6.20
N ASP A 154 11.84 9.63 -7.07
CA ASP A 154 12.14 11.06 -6.90
C ASP A 154 10.90 11.94 -7.03
N ASP A 155 10.08 11.68 -8.04
CA ASP A 155 8.83 12.40 -8.27
C ASP A 155 7.78 12.01 -7.22
N ALA A 156 7.66 10.70 -6.94
CA ALA A 156 6.73 10.18 -5.93
C ALA A 156 6.97 10.83 -4.56
N ARG A 157 8.24 10.98 -4.16
CA ARG A 157 8.62 11.52 -2.86
C ARG A 157 8.12 12.94 -2.67
N LEU A 158 8.09 13.78 -3.71
CA LEU A 158 7.62 15.17 -3.60
C LEU A 158 6.13 15.23 -3.24
N ASP A 159 5.32 14.42 -3.92
CA ASP A 159 3.88 14.35 -3.68
C ASP A 159 3.56 13.74 -2.32
N LEU A 160 4.20 12.61 -2.00
CA LEU A 160 3.96 11.89 -0.74
C LEU A 160 4.41 12.72 0.46
N PHE A 161 5.51 13.47 0.34
CA PHE A 161 5.95 14.42 1.37
C PHE A 161 4.89 15.50 1.61
N ALA A 162 4.36 16.12 0.55
CA ALA A 162 3.34 17.16 0.70
C ALA A 162 2.08 16.65 1.42
N VAL A 163 1.68 15.40 1.15
CA VAL A 163 0.51 14.79 1.81
C VAL A 163 0.82 14.40 3.26
N MET A 164 2.00 13.84 3.52
CA MET A 164 2.46 13.50 4.87
C MET A 164 2.52 14.74 5.78
N GLU A 165 3.13 15.83 5.29
CA GLU A 165 3.29 17.08 6.05
C GLU A 165 1.97 17.81 6.30
N ALA A 166 0.94 17.54 5.50
CA ALA A 166 -0.40 18.10 5.72
C ALA A 166 -1.10 17.53 6.97
N GLY A 167 -0.59 16.44 7.55
CA GLY A 167 -1.08 15.89 8.81
C GLY A 167 -2.57 15.54 8.74
N GLU A 168 -3.33 15.97 9.76
CA GLU A 168 -4.77 15.70 9.86
C GLU A 168 -5.56 16.18 8.62
N ALA A 169 -5.11 17.22 7.93
CA ALA A 169 -5.78 17.72 6.72
C ALA A 169 -5.74 16.72 5.55
N ALA A 170 -4.76 15.81 5.52
CA ALA A 170 -4.71 14.72 4.53
C ALA A 170 -5.64 13.56 4.87
N GLY A 171 -6.21 13.52 6.08
CA GLY A 171 -7.20 12.53 6.50
C GLY A 171 -6.72 11.10 6.27
N ALA A 172 -7.47 10.34 5.47
CA ALA A 172 -7.17 8.93 5.19
C ALA A 172 -5.86 8.70 4.40
N PHE A 173 -5.27 9.75 3.82
CA PHE A 173 -4.07 9.67 3.00
C PHE A 173 -2.77 9.91 3.78
N GLU A 174 -2.83 10.49 4.97
CA GLU A 174 -1.65 10.87 5.76
C GLU A 174 -0.76 9.65 6.06
N LYS A 175 -1.29 8.65 6.74
CA LYS A 175 -0.51 7.46 7.15
C LYS A 175 0.03 6.65 5.96
N PRO A 176 -0.78 6.37 4.91
CA PRO A 176 -0.24 5.76 3.71
C PRO A 176 0.87 6.60 3.05
N ALA A 177 0.70 7.93 2.96
CA ALA A 177 1.72 8.80 2.39
C ALA A 177 3.02 8.73 3.17
N ARG A 178 2.93 8.76 4.51
CA ARG A 178 4.06 8.57 5.41
C ARG A 178 4.74 7.22 5.19
N TYR A 179 3.98 6.13 5.08
CA TYR A 179 4.53 4.80 4.80
C TYR A 179 5.35 4.77 3.50
N TYR A 180 4.77 5.25 2.39
CA TYR A 180 5.46 5.24 1.10
C TYR A 180 6.66 6.19 1.10
N PHE A 181 6.55 7.35 1.75
CA PHE A 181 7.67 8.27 1.93
C PHE A 181 8.82 7.62 2.71
N SER A 182 8.53 6.98 3.85
CA SER A 182 9.52 6.25 4.65
C SER A 182 10.15 5.09 3.88
N HIS A 183 9.36 4.36 3.09
CA HIS A 183 9.88 3.30 2.24
C HIS A 183 10.81 3.83 1.14
N ILE A 184 10.47 4.97 0.51
CA ILE A 184 11.38 5.63 -0.42
C ILE A 184 12.68 6.04 0.29
N SER A 185 12.60 6.63 1.49
CA SER A 185 13.78 6.98 2.28
C SER A 185 14.65 5.76 2.62
N TYR A 186 14.03 4.62 2.94
CA TYR A 186 14.72 3.34 3.13
C TYR A 186 15.47 2.91 1.86
N LEU A 187 14.81 2.90 0.70
CA LEU A 187 15.43 2.54 -0.58
C LEU A 187 16.55 3.50 -0.99
N LYS A 188 16.49 4.76 -0.57
CA LYS A 188 17.48 5.80 -0.90
C LYS A 188 18.63 5.90 0.10
N GLY A 189 18.74 4.97 1.06
CA GLY A 189 19.82 4.99 2.06
C GLY A 189 19.73 6.21 2.99
N GLN A 190 18.51 6.60 3.39
CA GLN A 190 18.25 7.66 4.37
C GLN A 190 17.68 7.04 5.65
N PRO A 191 18.49 6.25 6.39
CA PRO A 191 17.96 5.34 7.40
C PRO A 191 17.29 6.06 8.58
N GLN A 192 17.84 7.20 9.02
CA GLN A 192 17.25 7.98 10.11
C GLN A 192 15.86 8.54 9.73
N VAL A 193 15.70 9.05 8.51
CA VAL A 193 14.41 9.57 8.01
C VAL A 193 13.38 8.45 7.88
N ALA A 194 13.82 7.31 7.35
CA ALA A 194 12.98 6.13 7.24
C ALA A 194 12.53 5.63 8.63
N LEU A 195 13.45 5.57 9.60
CA LEU A 195 13.20 5.09 10.95
C LEU A 195 12.15 5.95 11.64
N GLU A 196 12.33 7.27 11.67
CA GLU A 196 11.38 8.20 12.29
C GLU A 196 9.97 8.06 11.71
N GLY A 197 9.87 7.96 10.38
CA GLY A 197 8.58 7.81 9.73
C GLY A 197 7.93 6.45 10.00
N PHE A 198 8.68 5.34 9.99
CA PHE A 198 8.14 4.02 10.34
C PHE A 198 7.74 3.92 11.81
N GLU A 199 8.52 4.48 12.75
CA GLU A 199 8.19 4.46 14.18
C GLU A 199 6.88 5.20 14.47
N SER A 200 6.63 6.32 13.79
CA SER A 200 5.36 7.04 13.93
C SER A 200 4.13 6.27 13.39
N LEU A 201 4.34 5.17 12.67
CA LEU A 201 3.29 4.31 12.13
C LEU A 201 3.09 3.01 12.92
N ASN A 202 3.84 2.79 14.00
CA ASN A 202 3.88 1.52 14.73
C ASN A 202 2.51 1.12 15.33
N ASP A 203 1.68 2.11 15.67
CA ASP A 203 0.35 1.88 16.25
C ASP A 203 -0.76 1.70 15.19
N ASP A 204 -0.45 1.81 13.89
CA ASP A 204 -1.48 1.67 12.86
C ASP A 204 -1.89 0.20 12.67
N PRO A 205 -3.18 -0.16 12.85
CA PRO A 205 -3.63 -1.54 12.76
C PRO A 205 -3.37 -2.24 11.42
N LYS A 206 -3.24 -1.48 10.33
CA LYS A 206 -2.98 -2.02 8.99
C LYS A 206 -1.48 -2.19 8.72
N LEU A 207 -0.63 -1.40 9.38
CA LEU A 207 0.81 -1.36 9.13
C LEU A 207 1.64 -2.07 10.20
N LYS A 208 1.08 -2.28 11.40
CA LYS A 208 1.73 -2.93 12.54
C LYS A 208 2.32 -4.33 12.27
N LEU A 209 1.92 -4.97 11.17
CA LEU A 209 2.44 -6.30 10.78
C LEU A 209 3.69 -6.21 9.88
N VAL A 210 3.91 -5.06 9.24
CA VAL A 210 4.98 -4.87 8.25
C VAL A 210 6.05 -3.91 8.77
N VAL A 211 5.63 -2.83 9.45
CA VAL A 211 6.49 -1.79 10.01
C VAL A 211 7.61 -2.33 10.92
N PRO A 212 7.36 -3.30 11.83
CA PRO A 212 8.41 -3.76 12.75
C PRO A 212 9.65 -4.35 12.08
N ILE A 213 9.49 -4.94 10.89
CA ILE A 213 10.60 -5.47 10.10
C ILE A 213 11.54 -4.35 9.69
N TYR A 214 10.98 -3.25 9.16
CA TYR A 214 11.78 -2.08 8.77
C TYR A 214 12.42 -1.41 9.98
N VAL A 215 11.69 -1.25 11.08
CA VAL A 215 12.24 -0.66 12.32
C VAL A 215 13.43 -1.46 12.81
N ALA A 216 13.34 -2.80 12.88
CA ALA A 216 14.46 -3.63 13.31
C ALA A 216 15.70 -3.49 12.41
N GLN A 217 15.51 -3.46 11.08
CA GLN A 217 16.58 -3.24 10.12
C GLN A 217 17.24 -1.86 10.28
N LEU A 218 16.42 -0.82 10.40
CA LEU A 218 16.88 0.56 10.49
C LEU A 218 17.55 0.87 11.84
N LEU A 219 17.10 0.27 12.93
CA LEU A 219 17.79 0.37 14.23
C LEU A 219 19.19 -0.23 14.15
N HIS A 220 19.36 -1.35 13.43
CA HIS A 220 20.69 -1.91 13.19
C HIS A 220 21.55 -1.00 12.32
N GLU A 221 21.01 -0.52 11.19
CA GLU A 221 21.72 0.33 10.22
C GLU A 221 22.15 1.67 10.82
N THR A 222 21.37 2.22 11.75
CA THR A 222 21.70 3.43 12.51
C THR A 222 22.52 3.16 13.78
N GLU A 223 22.99 1.92 13.97
CA GLU A 223 23.81 1.47 15.12
C GLU A 223 23.12 1.65 16.49
N GLN A 224 21.80 1.73 16.51
CA GLN A 224 20.99 1.86 17.73
C GLN A 224 20.75 0.50 18.39
N TYR A 225 21.84 -0.16 18.75
CA TYR A 225 21.84 -1.56 19.19
C TYR A 225 21.00 -1.81 20.45
N ASP A 226 21.05 -0.93 21.46
CA ASP A 226 20.23 -1.10 22.66
C ASP A 226 18.74 -1.06 22.35
N ARG A 227 18.33 -0.11 21.50
CA ARG A 227 16.94 -0.02 21.03
C ARG A 227 16.53 -1.24 20.23
N LEU A 228 17.41 -1.79 19.39
CA LEU A 228 17.12 -3.02 18.65
C LEU A 228 16.92 -4.21 19.59
N ILE A 229 17.75 -4.34 20.63
CA ILE A 229 17.63 -5.39 21.64
C ILE A 229 16.28 -5.26 22.36
N ASP A 230 15.92 -4.05 22.80
CA ASP A 230 14.63 -3.79 23.45
C ASP A 230 13.43 -4.00 22.51
N TYR A 231 13.62 -3.78 21.21
CA TYR A 231 12.59 -3.95 20.18
C TYR A 231 12.44 -5.39 19.69
N ALA A 232 13.40 -6.28 19.96
CA ALA A 232 13.38 -7.66 19.49
C ALA A 232 12.07 -8.42 19.83
N PRO A 233 11.51 -8.32 21.06
CA PRO A 233 10.23 -8.98 21.37
C PRO A 233 9.07 -8.48 20.50
N VAL A 234 9.10 -7.23 20.05
CA VAL A 234 8.06 -6.65 19.19
C VAL A 234 8.10 -7.31 17.82
N VAL A 235 9.26 -7.33 17.15
CA VAL A 235 9.40 -7.86 15.79
C VAL A 235 9.23 -9.38 15.71
N PHE A 236 9.48 -10.11 16.80
CA PHE A 236 9.30 -11.56 16.88
C PHE A 236 7.94 -12.02 17.42
N ALA A 237 7.02 -11.10 17.73
CA ALA A 237 5.70 -11.45 18.25
C ALA A 237 4.90 -12.34 17.28
N ASP A 238 4.07 -13.26 17.80
CA ASP A 238 3.32 -14.26 17.01
C ASP A 238 2.43 -13.68 15.91
N GLY A 239 2.01 -12.41 16.02
CA GLY A 239 1.21 -11.72 15.01
C GLY A 239 2.00 -11.27 13.78
N ILE A 240 3.33 -11.25 13.84
CA ILE A 240 4.19 -10.78 12.75
C ILE A 240 4.66 -11.98 11.95
N GLU A 241 4.16 -12.09 10.72
CA GLU A 241 4.52 -13.16 9.79
C GLU A 241 5.88 -12.88 9.15
N LEU A 242 6.94 -13.38 9.79
CA LEU A 242 8.28 -13.40 9.21
C LEU A 242 8.44 -14.63 8.32
N SER A 243 8.77 -14.42 7.04
CA SER A 243 9.29 -15.51 6.20
C SER A 243 10.57 -16.09 6.83
N LYS A 244 10.93 -17.32 6.45
CA LYS A 244 12.16 -17.96 6.97
C LYS A 244 13.42 -17.11 6.74
N SER A 245 13.50 -16.42 5.61
CA SER A 245 14.61 -15.51 5.32
C SER A 245 14.58 -14.29 6.24
N GLN A 246 13.43 -13.60 6.33
CA GLN A 246 13.30 -12.42 7.20
C GLN A 246 13.59 -12.75 8.66
N ARG A 247 13.11 -13.90 9.15
CA ARG A 247 13.41 -14.37 10.50
C ARG A 247 14.92 -14.55 10.71
N ALA A 248 15.60 -15.24 9.79
CA ALA A 248 17.05 -15.40 9.86
C ALA A 248 17.80 -14.06 9.78
N ASP A 249 17.37 -13.16 8.91
CA ASP A 249 17.98 -11.84 8.75
C ASP A 249 17.82 -11.01 10.03
N ILE A 250 16.61 -10.91 10.58
CA ILE A 250 16.34 -10.16 11.81
C ILE A 250 17.06 -10.80 13.01
N SER A 251 17.08 -12.13 13.12
CA SER A 251 17.85 -12.83 14.15
C SER A 251 19.34 -12.51 14.04
N ARG A 252 19.88 -12.40 12.82
CA ARG A 252 21.27 -11.96 12.62
C ARG A 252 21.50 -10.55 13.15
N LEU A 253 20.59 -9.61 12.89
CA LEU A 253 20.71 -8.21 13.34
C LEU A 253 20.64 -8.09 14.87
N VAL A 254 19.68 -8.77 15.49
CA VAL A 254 19.53 -8.78 16.96
C VAL A 254 20.72 -9.47 17.62
N GLY A 255 21.16 -10.61 17.08
CA GLY A 255 22.35 -11.31 17.53
C GLY A 255 23.62 -10.46 17.41
N ASP A 256 23.79 -9.72 16.31
CA ASP A 256 24.92 -8.80 16.13
C ASP A 256 24.89 -7.64 17.14
N ALA A 257 23.71 -7.06 17.38
CA ALA A 257 23.53 -6.03 18.39
C ALA A 257 23.93 -6.52 19.79
N LEU A 258 23.46 -7.71 20.20
CA LEU A 258 23.81 -8.34 21.47
C LEU A 258 25.32 -8.64 21.55
N TYR A 259 25.91 -9.15 20.47
CA TYR A 259 27.35 -9.40 20.37
C TYR A 259 28.17 -8.12 20.58
N ARG A 260 27.77 -7.00 19.96
CA ARG A 260 28.43 -5.69 20.12
C ARG A 260 28.31 -5.14 21.55
N ARG A 261 27.25 -5.51 22.25
CA ARG A 261 27.07 -5.24 23.69
C ARG A 261 27.76 -6.26 24.60
N GLN A 262 28.50 -7.21 24.04
CA GLN A 262 29.19 -8.29 24.77
C GLN A 262 28.22 -9.22 25.53
N ASN A 263 26.93 -9.21 25.18
CA ASN A 263 25.91 -10.08 25.75
C ASN A 263 25.87 -11.42 24.98
N PHE A 264 26.98 -12.17 25.02
CA PHE A 264 27.17 -13.36 24.18
C PHE A 264 26.17 -14.49 24.47
N ASN A 265 25.76 -14.65 25.73
CA ASN A 265 24.78 -15.67 26.12
C ASN A 265 23.42 -15.43 25.44
N ASP A 266 22.97 -14.17 25.42
CA ASP A 266 21.70 -13.80 24.78
C ASP A 266 21.85 -13.74 23.26
N ALA A 267 23.03 -13.39 22.74
CA ALA A 267 23.31 -13.36 21.30
C ALA A 267 23.24 -14.76 20.67
N LEU A 268 23.70 -15.79 21.41
CA LEU A 268 23.86 -17.16 20.95
C LEU A 268 22.63 -17.72 20.21
N PRO A 269 21.41 -17.75 20.79
CA PRO A 269 20.24 -18.33 20.11
C PRO A 269 19.90 -17.60 18.80
N TYR A 270 20.01 -16.28 18.75
CA TYR A 270 19.71 -15.48 17.55
C TYR A 270 20.77 -15.69 16.45
N LEU A 271 22.05 -15.71 16.82
CA LEU A 271 23.14 -15.96 15.88
C LEU A 271 23.11 -17.40 15.37
N GLU A 272 22.82 -18.40 16.23
CA GLU A 272 22.65 -19.79 15.80
C GLU A 272 21.52 -19.93 14.77
N GLU A 273 20.35 -19.34 15.04
CA GLU A 273 19.21 -19.37 14.12
C GLU A 273 19.59 -18.81 12.73
N ALA A 274 20.19 -17.62 12.72
CA ALA A 274 20.66 -16.98 11.50
C ALA A 274 21.74 -17.82 10.78
N TYR A 275 22.71 -18.35 11.52
CA TYR A 275 23.85 -19.08 10.97
C TYR A 275 23.46 -20.44 10.37
N HIS A 276 22.48 -21.12 10.97
CA HIS A 276 21.93 -22.37 10.46
C HIS A 276 21.06 -22.17 9.22
N ALA A 277 20.32 -21.06 9.14
CA ALA A 277 19.57 -20.68 7.96
C ALA A 277 20.49 -20.25 6.79
N THR A 278 21.68 -19.72 7.09
CA THR A 278 22.63 -19.24 6.10
C THR A 278 23.51 -20.36 5.54
N ARG A 279 23.65 -20.42 4.20
CA ARG A 279 24.48 -21.41 3.49
C ARG A 279 25.33 -20.74 2.39
N GLY A 280 26.37 -21.44 1.95
CA GLY A 280 27.21 -21.02 0.83
C GLY A 280 27.84 -19.64 1.08
N MET A 281 27.71 -18.75 0.09
CA MET A 281 28.32 -17.41 0.13
C MET A 281 27.82 -16.51 1.26
N GLY A 282 26.67 -16.81 1.88
CA GLY A 282 26.16 -16.03 3.01
C GLY A 282 26.93 -16.26 4.32
N ARG A 283 27.67 -17.36 4.45
CA ARG A 283 28.56 -17.59 5.61
C ARG A 283 29.89 -16.90 5.37
N THR A 284 29.87 -15.57 5.50
CA THR A 284 31.08 -14.75 5.38
C THR A 284 32.09 -15.08 6.49
N ARG A 285 33.36 -14.72 6.29
CA ARG A 285 34.41 -14.88 7.31
C ARG A 285 34.06 -14.10 8.57
N ASP A 286 33.52 -12.89 8.43
CA ASP A 286 33.08 -12.07 9.56
C ASP A 286 31.99 -12.76 10.39
N PHE A 287 30.96 -13.30 9.71
CA PHE A 287 29.85 -13.95 10.40
C PHE A 287 30.29 -15.27 11.03
N ALA A 288 31.17 -16.02 10.37
CA ALA A 288 31.77 -17.23 10.95
C ALA A 288 32.63 -16.91 12.18
N TYR A 289 33.43 -15.84 12.14
CA TYR A 289 34.21 -15.42 13.31
C TYR A 289 33.30 -14.99 14.46
N GLN A 290 32.29 -14.16 14.20
CA GLN A 290 31.31 -13.73 15.20
C GLN A 290 30.60 -14.92 15.86
N MET A 291 30.14 -15.88 15.06
CA MET A 291 29.52 -17.10 15.57
C MET A 291 30.50 -17.94 16.39
N GLY A 292 31.73 -18.12 15.89
CA GLY A 292 32.79 -18.87 16.57
C GLY A 292 33.18 -18.25 17.91
N TYR A 293 33.31 -16.93 17.97
CA TYR A 293 33.59 -16.20 19.19
C TYR A 293 32.43 -16.27 20.19
N THR A 294 31.19 -16.19 19.71
CA THR A 294 30.00 -16.37 20.56
C THR A 294 29.97 -17.76 21.17
N TYR A 295 30.24 -18.81 20.39
CA TYR A 295 30.39 -20.17 20.91
C TYR A 295 31.54 -20.32 21.91
N PHE A 296 32.67 -19.68 21.63
CA PHE A 296 33.83 -19.69 22.53
C PHE A 296 33.48 -19.12 23.90
N GLN A 297 32.77 -17.98 23.94
CA GLN A 297 32.28 -17.36 25.17
C GLN A 297 31.26 -18.24 25.90
N ALA A 298 30.41 -18.95 25.15
CA ALA A 298 29.47 -19.93 25.68
C ALA A 298 30.09 -21.28 26.08
N GLN A 299 31.42 -21.42 26.01
CA GLN A 299 32.16 -22.67 26.29
C GLN A 299 31.82 -23.84 25.35
N GLU A 300 31.19 -23.56 24.21
CA GLU A 300 30.85 -24.52 23.16
C GLU A 300 32.07 -24.75 22.24
N HIS A 301 33.19 -25.17 22.83
CA HIS A 301 34.51 -25.18 22.17
C HIS A 301 34.54 -25.98 20.86
N LEU A 302 33.85 -27.12 20.80
CA LEU A 302 33.76 -27.91 19.56
C LEU A 302 33.03 -27.16 18.45
N LYS A 303 31.92 -26.48 18.76
CA LYS A 303 31.18 -25.67 17.78
C LYS A 303 32.01 -24.46 17.35
N ALA A 304 32.70 -23.80 18.29
CA ALA A 304 33.59 -22.68 18.02
C ALA A 304 34.69 -23.04 17.00
N LEU A 305 35.35 -24.20 17.19
CA LEU A 305 36.36 -24.72 16.27
C LEU A 305 35.84 -24.87 14.83
N THR A 306 34.60 -25.37 14.65
CA THR A 306 34.02 -25.50 13.30
C THR A 306 33.83 -24.16 12.60
N CYS A 307 33.57 -23.10 13.37
CA CYS A 307 33.39 -21.75 12.83
C CYS A 307 34.75 -21.11 12.50
N PHE A 308 35.72 -21.18 13.41
CA PHE A 308 37.06 -20.61 13.19
C PHE A 308 37.79 -21.25 12.00
N ALA A 309 37.55 -22.54 11.72
CA ALA A 309 38.08 -23.21 10.54
C ALA A 309 37.67 -22.56 9.20
N LEU A 310 36.57 -21.81 9.16
CA LEU A 310 36.15 -21.05 7.98
C LEU A 310 36.86 -19.69 7.86
N VAL A 311 37.38 -19.17 8.97
CA VAL A 311 37.99 -17.85 9.07
C VAL A 311 39.46 -17.88 8.66
N VAL A 312 40.20 -18.92 9.06
CA VAL A 312 41.66 -19.07 8.90
C VAL A 312 42.14 -19.36 7.46
N ARG A 313 41.27 -19.23 6.45
CA ARG A 313 41.60 -19.54 5.05
C ARG A 313 42.47 -18.48 4.38
N GLU A 314 42.49 -17.27 4.91
CA GLU A 314 43.26 -16.14 4.41
C GLU A 314 44.25 -15.69 5.48
N ALA A 315 45.39 -15.15 5.09
CA ALA A 315 46.43 -14.74 6.03
C ALA A 315 46.30 -13.25 6.39
N ASP A 316 45.38 -12.93 7.30
CA ASP A 316 45.12 -11.58 7.79
C ASP A 316 44.93 -11.51 9.31
N GLU A 317 44.66 -10.32 9.83
CA GLU A 317 44.46 -10.08 11.27
C GLU A 317 43.30 -10.89 11.85
N MET A 318 42.21 -11.06 11.10
CA MET A 318 41.07 -11.86 11.54
C MET A 318 41.43 -13.34 11.66
N ALA A 319 42.22 -13.86 10.72
CA ALA A 319 42.72 -15.22 10.81
C ALA A 319 43.66 -15.40 12.01
N GLN A 320 44.53 -14.44 12.30
CA GLN A 320 45.38 -14.49 13.52
C GLN A 320 44.54 -14.54 14.80
N LEU A 321 43.47 -13.76 14.88
CA LEU A 321 42.52 -13.81 16.00
C LEU A 321 41.81 -15.16 16.07
N ALA A 322 41.36 -15.70 14.94
CA ALA A 322 40.73 -17.01 14.89
C ALA A 322 41.68 -18.15 15.29
N HIS A 323 42.95 -18.06 14.91
CA HIS A 323 44.04 -18.95 15.33
C HIS A 323 44.24 -18.93 16.85
N TYR A 324 44.33 -17.74 17.43
CA TYR A 324 44.43 -17.56 18.87
C TYR A 324 43.26 -18.23 19.63
N HIS A 325 42.03 -18.00 19.18
CA HIS A 325 40.86 -18.65 19.80
C HIS A 325 40.77 -20.14 19.53
N THR A 326 41.25 -20.62 18.38
CA THR A 326 41.36 -22.04 18.06
C THR A 326 42.31 -22.75 19.03
N ALA A 327 43.48 -22.16 19.28
CA ALA A 327 44.43 -22.67 20.27
C ALA A 327 43.80 -22.69 21.68
N ALA A 328 43.10 -21.62 22.07
CA ALA A 328 42.40 -21.55 23.35
C ALA A 328 41.32 -22.65 23.50
N CYS A 329 40.53 -22.91 22.45
CA CYS A 329 39.57 -24.02 22.41
C CYS A 329 40.26 -25.37 22.60
N TYR A 330 41.37 -25.64 21.91
CA TYR A 330 42.09 -26.90 22.05
C TYR A 330 42.68 -27.09 23.45
N LEU A 331 43.15 -26.01 24.09
CA LEU A 331 43.59 -26.06 25.48
C LEU A 331 42.44 -26.42 26.44
N ALA A 332 41.26 -25.82 26.24
CA ALA A 332 40.07 -26.13 27.03
C ALA A 332 39.57 -27.58 26.85
N LEU A 333 39.81 -28.17 25.68
CA LEU A 333 39.52 -29.58 25.38
C LEU A 333 40.65 -30.54 25.77
N GLU A 334 41.70 -30.06 26.45
CA GLU A 334 42.89 -30.82 26.84
C GLU A 334 43.72 -31.40 25.65
N GLU A 335 43.48 -30.92 24.42
CA GLU A 335 44.16 -31.35 23.21
C GLU A 335 45.46 -30.54 22.96
N LYS A 336 46.40 -30.59 23.91
CA LYS A 336 47.62 -29.76 23.94
C LYS A 336 48.48 -29.82 22.66
N GLU A 337 48.53 -30.95 21.97
CA GLU A 337 49.29 -31.07 20.72
C GLU A 337 48.65 -30.30 19.57
N LYS A 338 47.32 -30.23 19.51
CA LYS A 338 46.62 -29.44 18.50
C LYS A 338 46.67 -27.93 18.81
N ALA A 339 46.72 -27.57 20.09
CA ALA A 339 46.86 -26.18 20.52
C ALA A 339 48.17 -25.50 20.07
N LYS A 340 49.24 -26.27 19.79
CA LYS A 340 50.52 -25.74 19.27
C LYS A 340 50.50 -25.47 17.76
N LEU A 341 49.52 -26.03 17.06
CA LEU A 341 49.37 -25.96 15.61
C LEU A 341 48.39 -24.88 15.16
N GLY A 342 47.50 -24.46 16.07
CA GLY A 342 46.59 -23.32 15.90
C GLY A 342 47.32 -22.04 16.24
#